data_AF-A0A920DTT9-F1
#
_entry.id   AF-A0A920DTT9-F1
#
_cell.length_a   1.000
_cell.length_b   1.000
_cell.length_c   1.000
_cell.angle_alpha   90.00
_cell.angle_beta   90.00
_cell.angle_gamma   90.00
#
_symmetry.space_group_name_H-M   'P 1'
#
loop_
_entity.id
_entity.type
_entity.pdbx_description
1 polymer ?
#
loop_
_entity_poly.entity_id
_entity_poly.type
_entity_poly.pdbx_seq_one_letter_code
_entity_poly.pdbx_strand_id
1 'polypeptide(L)'
;MFTEINQRAGLMDDETALQRLEGMSDLHALGRIGSTEEIAEAMAYLICAEWVTGAMIDIDGGLGLGITADPAINQWKETSEHE
;
A
#
# COMPACT_ATOMS: atom_id res chain seq x y z
N MET A 1 0.41 6.62 3.52
CA MET A 1 0.68 7.56 4.62
C MET A 1 2.19 7.74 4.73
N PHE A 2 2.67 8.98 4.77
CA PHE A 2 4.09 9.28 5.00
C PHE A 2 4.40 9.19 6.49
N THR A 3 5.54 8.57 6.83
CA THR A 3 6.04 8.50 8.21
C THR A 3 7.54 8.77 8.20
N GLU A 4 8.05 9.31 9.31
CA GLU A 4 9.46 9.66 9.44
C GLU A 4 10.36 8.47 9.87
N ILE A 5 9.85 7.24 9.85
CA ILE A 5 10.55 6.10 10.46
C ILE A 5 11.89 5.82 9.78
N ASN A 6 11.95 5.94 8.45
CA ASN A 6 13.17 5.72 7.68
C ASN A 6 14.17 6.86 7.85
N GLN A 7 13.69 8.09 8.08
CA GLN A 7 14.54 9.26 8.38
C GLN A 7 15.18 9.11 9.76
N ARG A 8 14.35 8.80 10.77
CA ARG A 8 14.79 8.64 12.16
C ARG A 8 15.72 7.45 12.33
N ALA A 9 15.57 6.41 11.52
CA ALA A 9 16.49 5.28 11.45
C ALA A 9 17.81 5.58 10.71
N GLY A 10 17.94 6.76 10.08
CA GLY A 10 19.11 7.13 9.27
C GLY A 10 19.22 6.35 7.96
N LEU A 11 18.11 5.78 7.47
CA LEU A 11 18.07 4.94 6.28
C LEU A 11 17.83 5.73 4.99
N MET A 12 17.14 6.87 5.08
CA MET A 12 16.76 7.70 3.93
C MET A 12 16.66 9.16 4.35
N ASP A 13 17.01 10.08 3.45
CA ASP A 13 16.60 11.49 3.58
C ASP A 13 15.10 11.67 3.27
N ASP A 14 14.60 12.88 3.47
CA ASP A 14 13.18 13.23 3.31
C ASP A 14 12.70 13.06 1.86
N GLU A 15 13.50 13.50 0.89
CA GLU A 15 13.15 13.47 -0.53
C GLU A 15 13.10 12.03 -1.03
N THR A 16 14.14 11.25 -0.75
CA THR A 16 14.23 9.84 -1.13
C THR A 16 13.07 9.03 -0.56
N ALA A 17 12.66 9.29 0.69
CA ALA A 17 11.55 8.56 1.28
C ALA A 17 10.18 8.98 0.76
N LEU A 18 9.98 10.25 0.44
CA LEU A 18 8.74 10.71 -0.17
C LEU A 18 8.58 10.12 -1.58
N GLN A 19 9.63 10.21 -2.40
CA GLN A 19 9.65 9.60 -3.74
C GLN A 19 9.39 8.10 -3.68
N ARG A 20 10.01 7.39 -2.73
CA ARG A 20 9.76 5.96 -2.51
C ARG A 20 8.30 5.70 -2.16
N LEU A 21 7.70 6.47 -1.25
CA LEU A 21 6.31 6.29 -0.88
C LEU A 21 5.38 6.47 -2.07
N GLU A 22 5.57 7.54 -2.85
CA GLU A 22 4.73 7.84 -4.02
C GLU A 22 4.82 6.73 -5.08
N GLY A 23 6.04 6.23 -5.32
CA GLY A 23 6.30 5.12 -6.24
C GLY A 23 5.73 3.76 -5.81
N MET A 24 5.23 3.62 -4.58
CA MET A 24 4.59 2.39 -4.10
C MET A 24 3.09 2.31 -4.42
N SER A 25 2.49 3.34 -5.02
CA SER A 25 1.04 3.39 -5.28
C SER A 25 0.53 2.17 -6.07
N ASP A 26 1.25 1.78 -7.12
CA ASP A 26 0.88 0.66 -8.00
C ASP A 26 1.11 -0.73 -7.38
N LEU A 27 1.79 -0.79 -6.23
CA LEU A 27 1.93 -2.03 -5.46
C LEU A 27 0.66 -2.33 -4.65
N HIS A 28 -0.16 -1.32 -4.39
CA HIS A 28 -1.45 -1.47 -3.72
C HIS A 28 -2.50 -1.85 -4.76
N ALA A 29 -3.39 -2.79 -4.43
CA ALA A 29 -4.48 -3.17 -5.33
C ALA A 29 -5.41 -2.01 -5.69
N LEU A 30 -5.56 -1.05 -4.77
CA LEU A 30 -6.34 0.17 -4.99
C LEU A 30 -5.60 1.24 -5.82
N GLY A 31 -4.34 1.02 -6.20
CA GLY A 31 -3.55 1.92 -7.05
C GLY A 31 -3.24 3.28 -6.42
N ARG A 32 -3.29 3.39 -5.08
CA ARG A 32 -3.02 4.63 -4.36
C ARG A 32 -2.43 4.39 -2.98
N ILE A 33 -1.74 5.40 -2.49
CA ILE A 33 -1.30 5.46 -1.09
C ILE A 33 -2.50 5.76 -0.18
N GLY A 34 -2.63 4.96 0.89
CA GLY A 34 -3.67 5.16 1.90
C GLY A 34 -3.43 6.38 2.79
N SER A 35 -4.48 6.86 3.44
CA SER A 35 -4.45 7.98 4.39
C SER A 35 -4.55 7.53 5.85
N THR A 36 -4.35 8.47 6.78
CA THR A 36 -4.51 8.23 8.22
C THR A 36 -5.95 7.93 8.61
N GLU A 37 -6.91 8.52 7.89
CA GLU A 37 -8.35 8.39 8.14
C GLU A 37 -8.82 6.96 7.93
N GLU A 38 -8.30 6.26 6.92
CA GLU A 38 -8.66 4.87 6.63
C GLU A 38 -8.23 3.92 7.76
N ILE A 39 -7.11 4.21 8.42
CA ILE A 39 -6.68 3.49 9.63
C ILE A 39 -7.63 3.80 10.80
N ALA A 40 -8.01 5.07 10.98
CA ALA A 40 -8.92 5.47 12.05
C ALA A 40 -10.31 4.85 11.90
N GLU A 41 -10.84 4.77 10.68
CA GLU A 41 -12.11 4.11 10.38
C GLU A 41 -12.07 2.61 10.69
N ALA A 42 -10.99 1.91 10.31
CA ALA A 42 -10.80 0.50 10.64
C ALA A 42 -10.73 0.27 12.16
N MET A 43 -10.02 1.15 12.90
CA MET A 43 -9.99 1.09 14.36
C MET A 43 -11.38 1.32 14.97
N ALA A 44 -12.12 2.31 14.49
CA ALA A 44 -13.48 2.60 14.97
C ALA A 44 -14.41 1.40 14.77
N TYR A 45 -14.31 0.71 13.62
CA TYR A 45 -15.04 -0.53 13.38
C TYR A 45 -14.66 -1.64 14.37
N LEU A 46 -13.36 -1.91 14.57
CA LEU A 46 -12.89 -2.98 15.46
C LEU A 46 -13.24 -2.73 16.93
N ILE A 47 -13.21 -1.48 17.40
CA ILE A 47 -13.57 -1.12 18.78
C ILE A 47 -15.03 -1.50 19.09
N CYS A 48 -15.91 -1.50 18.09
CA CYS A 48 -17.31 -1.87 18.24
C CYS A 48 -17.58 -3.37 18.04
N ALA A 49 -16.58 -4.18 17.70
CA ALA A 49 -16.75 -5.58 17.35
C ALA A 49 -16.64 -6.52 18.56
N GLU A 50 -17.66 -6.53 19.43
CA GLU A 50 -17.64 -7.21 20.75
C GLU A 50 -17.27 -8.72 20.75
N TRP A 51 -17.46 -9.41 19.62
CA TRP A 51 -17.20 -10.84 19.49
C TRP A 51 -15.97 -11.17 18.62
N VAL A 52 -15.23 -10.16 18.18
CA VAL A 52 -14.00 -10.33 17.39
C VAL A 52 -12.81 -10.29 18.34
N THR A 53 -12.05 -11.38 18.40
CA THR A 53 -10.80 -11.46 19.17
C THR A 53 -9.81 -12.41 18.48
N GLY A 54 -8.51 -12.16 18.65
CA GLY A 54 -7.45 -12.98 18.04
C GLY A 54 -7.36 -12.92 16.52
N ALA A 55 -8.07 -12.00 15.87
CA ALA A 55 -8.05 -11.80 14.43
C ALA A 55 -7.04 -10.71 14.03
N MET A 56 -6.49 -10.84 12.83
CA MET A 56 -5.71 -9.80 12.15
C MET A 56 -6.51 -9.29 10.94
N ILE A 57 -6.42 -7.99 10.68
CA ILE A 57 -7.01 -7.36 9.50
C ILE A 57 -5.95 -6.49 8.82
N ASP A 58 -5.79 -6.70 7.52
CA ASP A 58 -4.84 -5.93 6.70
C ASP A 58 -5.51 -4.66 6.19
N ILE A 59 -4.93 -3.51 6.50
CA ILE A 59 -5.40 -2.17 6.07
C ILE A 59 -4.30 -1.51 5.24
N ASP A 60 -4.04 -2.08 4.07
CA ASP A 60 -2.88 -1.73 3.24
C ASP A 60 -3.24 -1.52 1.76
N GLY A 61 -4.52 -1.24 1.47
CA GLY A 61 -5.00 -1.08 0.09
C GLY A 61 -4.77 -2.31 -0.80
N GLY A 62 -4.55 -3.50 -0.22
CA GLY A 62 -4.31 -4.75 -0.93
C GLY A 62 -2.84 -5.00 -1.28
N LEU A 63 -1.88 -4.29 -0.67
CA LEU A 63 -0.44 -4.52 -0.89
C LEU A 63 -0.03 -5.96 -0.57
N GLY A 64 -0.54 -6.53 0.52
CA GLY A 64 -0.28 -7.91 0.96
C GLY A 64 -0.81 -8.99 0.01
N LEU A 65 -1.68 -8.63 -0.95
CA LEU A 65 -2.16 -9.57 -1.97
C LEU A 65 -1.08 -9.95 -2.98
N GLY A 66 0.04 -9.20 -3.02
CA GLY A 66 1.15 -9.48 -3.94
C GLY A 66 0.78 -9.31 -5.41
N ILE A 67 -0.27 -8.54 -5.72
CA ILE A 67 -0.68 -8.21 -7.08
C ILE A 67 0.19 -7.10 -7.67
N THR A 68 1.51 -7.29 -7.62
CA THR A 68 2.44 -6.37 -8.27
C THR A 68 2.27 -6.54 -9.78
N ALA A 69 1.93 -5.46 -10.49
CA ALA A 69 1.97 -5.45 -11.93
C ALA A 69 3.41 -5.75 -12.37
N ASP A 70 3.63 -6.92 -12.97
CA ASP A 70 4.91 -7.23 -13.60
C ASP A 70 4.99 -6.41 -14.90
N PRO A 71 5.93 -5.45 -15.01
CA PRO A 71 6.08 -4.65 -16.22
C PRO A 71 6.32 -5.51 -17.46
N ALA A 72 6.92 -6.69 -17.30
CA ALA A 72 7.06 -7.65 -18.38
C ALA A 72 5.68 -8.10 -18.87
N ILE A 73 4.77 -8.53 -17.98
CA ILE A 73 3.43 -9.02 -18.32
C ILE A 73 2.57 -7.97 -19.03
N ASN A 74 2.69 -6.70 -18.66
CA ASN A 74 1.99 -5.61 -19.35
C ASN A 74 2.55 -5.34 -20.76
N GLN A 75 3.87 -5.46 -20.97
CA GLN A 75 4.48 -5.33 -22.31
C GLN A 75 4.05 -6.46 -23.27
N TRP A 76 3.84 -7.68 -22.76
CA TRP A 76 3.32 -8.79 -23.59
C TRP A 76 1.90 -8.52 -24.09
N LYS A 77 1.04 -7.89 -23.28
CA LYS A 77 -0.33 -7.52 -23.69
C LYS A 77 -0.33 -6.46 -24.79
N GLU A 78 0.44 -5.38 -24.62
CA GLU A 78 0.52 -4.29 -25.61
C GLU A 78 1.08 -4.76 -26.97
N THR A 79 2.03 -5.69 -26.96
CA THR A 79 2.61 -6.23 -28.21
C THR A 79 1.68 -7.22 -28.91
N SER A 80 0.86 -7.97 -28.17
CA SER A 80 -0.11 -8.92 -28.74
C SER A 80 -1.43 -8.32 -29.22
N GLU A 81 -1.78 -7.08 -28.83
CA GLU A 81 -2.97 -6.36 -29.33
C GLU A 81 -2.70 -5.57 -30.62
N HIS A 82 -1.45 -5.54 -31.08
CA HIS A 82 -1.02 -4.88 -32.32
C HIS A 82 -0.61 -5.85 -33.43
N GLU A 83 -0.90 -7.14 -33.25
CA GLU A 83 -0.77 -8.22 -34.25
C GLU A 83 -2.17 -8.66 -34.75
#